data_AF-A0A9X8VDR7-F1
#
_entry.id   AF-A0A9X8VDR7-F1
#
_cell.length_a   1.000
_cell.length_b   1.000
_cell.length_c   1.000
_cell.angle_alpha   90.00
_cell.angle_beta   90.00
_cell.angle_gamma   90.00
#
_symmetry.space_group_name_H-M   'P 1'
#
loop_
_entity.id
_entity.type
_entity.pdbx_description
1 polymer ?
#
loop_
_entity_poly.entity_id
_entity_poly.type
_entity_poly.pdbx_seq_one_letter_code
_entity_poly.pdbx_strand_id
1 'polypeptide(L)' 'MTIALNRFCINRKIAPNLDLDNFFRLVKRCGLSKVELRNDMPSGKVTDDLSNAQLNALAEQYGI' A
#
# COMPACT_ATOMS: atom_id res chain seq x y z
N MET A 1 12.84 22.45 -8.17
CA MET A 1 11.39 22.19 -7.99
C MET A 1 11.23 21.49 -6.65
N THR A 2 10.40 22.02 -5.73
CA THR A 2 10.18 21.41 -4.40
C THR A 2 8.74 20.92 -4.34
N ILE A 3 8.55 19.61 -4.21
CA ILE A 3 7.24 18.97 -4.05
C ILE A 3 7.21 18.34 -2.66
N ALA A 4 6.19 18.67 -1.87
CA ALA A 4 6.03 18.10 -0.54
C ALA A 4 5.84 16.56 -0.62
N LEU A 5 6.52 15.81 0.25
CA LEU A 5 6.54 14.34 0.22
C LEU A 5 5.14 13.73 0.33
N ASN A 6 4.26 14.34 1.12
CA ASN A 6 2.87 13.91 1.30
C ASN A 6 2.00 14.04 0.03
N ARG A 7 2.53 14.60 -1.07
CA ARG A 7 1.85 14.64 -2.36
C ARG A 7 2.13 13.42 -3.22
N PHE A 8 3.13 12.62 -2.89
CA PHE A 8 3.44 11.39 -3.61
C PHE A 8 2.58 10.23 -3.11
N CYS A 9 2.30 9.31 -4.03
CA CYS A 9 1.57 8.08 -3.79
C CYS A 9 2.32 6.93 -4.46
N ILE A 10 2.39 5.77 -3.81
CA ILE A 10 3.05 4.58 -4.36
C ILE A 10 2.00 3.62 -4.91
N ASN A 11 2.07 3.38 -6.22
CA ASN A 11 1.20 2.40 -6.85
C ASN A 11 1.67 0.96 -6.53
N ARG A 12 0.75 0.08 -6.11
CA ARG A 12 1.05 -1.31 -5.72
C ARG A 12 1.76 -2.13 -6.80
N LYS A 13 1.63 -1.77 -8.09
CA LYS A 13 2.24 -2.51 -9.21
C LYS A 13 3.77 -2.55 -9.16
N ILE A 14 4.41 -1.62 -8.44
CA ILE A 14 5.87 -1.58 -8.26
C ILE A 14 6.40 -2.79 -7.46
N ALA A 15 5.55 -3.42 -6.63
CA ALA A 15 5.93 -4.48 -5.72
C ALA A 15 5.03 -5.73 -5.88
N PRO A 16 5.10 -6.42 -7.04
CA PRO A 16 4.16 -7.49 -7.39
C PRO A 16 4.24 -8.74 -6.49
N ASN A 17 5.37 -8.94 -5.82
CA ASN A 17 5.65 -10.12 -5.00
C ASN A 17 5.53 -9.84 -3.49
N LEU A 18 5.12 -8.62 -3.10
CA LEU A 18 4.88 -8.29 -1.69
C LEU A 18 3.39 -8.41 -1.38
N ASP A 19 3.09 -9.04 -0.25
CA ASP A 19 1.77 -8.92 0.38
C ASP A 19 1.53 -7.48 0.87
N LEU A 20 0.29 -7.19 1.26
CA LEU A 20 -0.11 -5.85 1.68
C LEU A 20 0.61 -5.36 2.94
N ASP A 21 0.94 -6.23 3.90
CA ASP A 21 1.69 -5.84 5.10
C ASP A 21 3.11 -5.39 4.74
N ASN A 22 3.83 -6.21 3.98
CA ASN A 22 5.20 -5.91 3.58
C ASN A 22 5.26 -4.70 2.64
N PHE A 23 4.25 -4.53 1.77
CA PHE A 23 4.13 -3.35 0.93
C PHE A 23 3.90 -2.07 1.76
N PHE A 24 2.97 -2.09 2.72
CA PHE A 24 2.68 -0.92 3.56
C PHE A 24 3.90 -0.57 4.44
N ARG A 25 4.58 -1.59 4.99
CA ARG A 25 5.83 -1.43 5.71
C ARG A 25 6.92 -0.77 4.86
N LEU A 26 7.04 -1.16 3.59
CA LEU A 26 7.98 -0.55 2.65
C LEU A 26 7.65 0.93 2.42
N VAL A 27 6.39 1.26 2.14
CA VAL A 27 5.94 2.65 1.91
C VAL A 27 6.22 3.52 3.13
N LYS A 28 5.97 3.00 4.34
CA LYS A 28 6.28 3.70 5.58
C LYS A 28 7.77 3.94 5.77
N ARG A 29 8.63 2.96 5.45
CA ARG A 29 10.10 3.11 5.49
C ARG A 29 10.61 4.17 4.50
N CYS A 30 9.90 4.41 3.40
CA CYS A 30 10.20 5.48 2.46
C CYS A 30 9.71 6.87 2.93
N GLY A 31 9.08 6.98 4.11
CA GLY A 31 8.53 8.23 4.62
C GLY A 31 7.27 8.72 3.90
N LEU A 32 6.55 7.81 3.22
CA LEU A 32 5.32 8.09 2.49
C LEU A 32 4.11 7.48 3.20
N SER A 33 2.93 7.96 2.83
CA SER A 33 1.67 7.62 3.53
C SER A 33 0.49 7.47 2.57
N LYS A 34 0.72 7.27 1.28
CA LYS A 34 -0.35 7.13 0.27
C LYS A 34 -0.01 5.99 -0.67
N VAL A 35 -0.99 5.14 -0.91
CA VAL A 35 -0.86 3.99 -1.81
C VAL A 35 -2.09 3.84 -2.69
N GLU A 36 -1.91 3.17 -3.83
CA GLU A 36 -3.01 2.71 -4.67
C GLU A 36 -3.03 1.18 -4.72
N LEU A 37 -4.16 0.59 -4.37
CA LEU A 37 -4.41 -0.84 -4.52
C LEU A 37 -4.85 -1.18 -5.94
N ARG A 38 -4.73 -2.45 -6.32
CA ARG A 38 -5.07 -2.92 -7.67
C ARG A 38 -5.68 -4.31 -7.63
N ASN A 39 -6.66 -4.57 -8.50
CA ASN A 39 -7.29 -5.88 -8.68
C ASN A 39 -6.51 -6.81 -9.65
N ASP A 40 -5.58 -6.26 -10.43
CA ASP A 40 -4.78 -6.98 -11.43
C ASP A 40 -3.39 -7.39 -10.90
N MET A 41 -3.29 -7.66 -9.60
CA MET A 41 -2.13 -8.27 -8.96
C MET A 41 -2.17 -9.80 -9.14
N PRO A 42 -1.08 -10.55 -8.86
CA PRO A 42 -1.09 -12.01 -9.00
C PRO A 42 -2.22 -12.72 -8.23
N SER A 43 -2.70 -12.15 -7.12
CA SER A 43 -3.84 -12.66 -6.35
C SER A 43 -5.19 -12.51 -7.08
N GLY A 44 -5.28 -11.64 -8.09
CA GLY A 44 -6.52 -11.30 -8.80
C GLY A 44 -7.56 -10.55 -7.94
N LYS A 45 -7.18 -10.14 -6.71
CA LYS A 45 -8.06 -9.51 -5.73
C LYS A 45 -7.45 -8.19 -5.26
N VAL A 46 -8.28 -7.19 -5.00
CA VAL A 46 -7.82 -5.88 -4.51
C VAL A 46 -7.13 -5.99 -3.15
N THR A 47 -7.70 -6.82 -2.28
CA THR A 47 -7.31 -6.96 -0.87
C THR A 47 -6.53 -8.24 -0.58
N ASP A 48 -6.06 -8.93 -1.63
CA ASP A 48 -5.58 -10.31 -1.54
C ASP A 48 -6.59 -11.19 -0.78
N ASP A 49 -6.19 -11.79 0.34
CA ASP A 49 -7.04 -12.62 1.19
C ASP A 49 -7.53 -11.90 2.45
N LEU A 50 -7.34 -10.57 2.54
CA LEU A 50 -7.83 -9.77 3.66
C LEU A 50 -9.29 -9.37 3.47
N SER A 51 -10.04 -9.39 4.57
CA SER A 51 -11.32 -8.68 4.68
C SER A 51 -11.10 -7.16 4.71
N ASN A 52 -12.14 -6.39 4.42
CA ASN A 52 -12.09 -4.93 4.50
C ASN A 52 -11.69 -4.42 5.90
N ALA A 53 -12.15 -5.09 6.96
CA ALA A 53 -11.80 -4.73 8.33
C ALA A 53 -10.31 -4.94 8.60
N GLN A 54 -9.75 -6.07 8.16
CA GLN A 54 -8.31 -6.35 8.28
C GLN A 54 -7.48 -5.37 7.47
N LEU A 55 -7.91 -5.04 6.24
CA LEU A 55 -7.23 -4.06 5.40
C LEU A 55 -7.19 -2.67 6.07
N ASN A 56 -8.32 -2.21 6.61
CA ASN A 56 -8.41 -0.91 7.25
C ASN A 56 -7.53 -0.85 8.52
N ALA A 57 -7.57 -1.89 9.34
CA ALA A 57 -6.69 -1.99 10.51
C ALA A 57 -5.20 -1.97 10.12
N LEU A 58 -4.85 -2.63 9.01
CA LEU A 58 -3.49 -2.63 8.47
C LEU A 58 -3.07 -1.26 7.96
N ALA A 59 -3.95 -0.55 7.25
CA ALA A 59 -3.68 0.82 6.78
C ALA A 59 -3.46 1.77 7.97
N GLU A 60 -4.32 1.68 9.00
CA GLU A 60 -4.19 2.46 10.23
C GLU A 60 -2.86 2.18 10.95
N GLN A 61 -2.47 0.90 11.09
CA GLN A 61 -1.22 0.49 11.71
C GLN A 61 0.02 1.15 11.08
N TYR A 62 0.04 1.31 9.76
CA TYR A 62 1.18 1.93 9.06
C TYR A 62 0.98 3.44 8.82
N GLY A 63 -0.20 3.99 9.10
CA GLY A 63 -0.57 5.37 8.83
C GLY A 63 -0.59 5.69 7.33
N ILE A 64 -1.25 4.81 6.57
CA ILE A 64 -1.53 4.94 5.13
C ILE A 64 -2.99 5.36 4.93
#